data_AF-A0A521S9S4-F1
#
_entry.id   AF-A0A521S9S4-F1
#
_cell.length_a   1.000
_cell.length_b   1.000
_cell.length_c   1.000
_cell.angle_alpha   90.00
_cell.angle_beta   90.00
_cell.angle_gamma   90.00
#
_symmetry.space_group_name_H-M   'P 1'
#
loop_
_entity.id
_entity.type
_entity.pdbx_description
1 polymer ?
#
loop_
_entity_poly.entity_id
_entity_poly.type
_entity_poly.pdbx_seq_one_letter_code
_entity_poly.pdbx_strand_id
1 'polypeptide(L)' 'MAINDKASWFMSLIGSIQGMAEELGLDDVSSQKLREFVLGIAKEEFKAGNRSGISWARKNPPKQAVAAAA' A
#
# COMPACT_ATOMS: atom_id res chain seq x y z
N MET A 1 -13.07 -9.28 -16.96
CA MET A 1 -11.69 -9.72 -16.68
C MET A 1 -11.32 -9.10 -15.35
N ALA A 2 -11.36 -9.87 -14.24
CA ALA A 2 -10.99 -9.34 -12.94
C ALA A 2 -9.51 -8.96 -13.04
N ILE A 3 -9.22 -7.67 -13.04
CA ILE A 3 -7.87 -7.13 -12.96
C ILE A 3 -7.39 -7.54 -11.57
N ASN A 4 -6.86 -8.75 -11.47
CA ASN A 4 -6.01 -9.14 -10.36
C ASN A 4 -4.64 -8.50 -10.64
N ASP A 5 -4.63 -7.16 -10.73
CA ASP A 5 -3.44 -6.36 -10.52
C ASP A 5 -3.11 -6.61 -9.06
N LYS A 6 -2.40 -7.70 -8.78
CA LYS A 6 -1.59 -7.78 -7.57
C LYS A 6 -0.81 -6.48 -7.58
N ALA A 7 -1.19 -5.57 -6.68
CA ALA A 7 -0.76 -4.18 -6.62
C ALA A 7 0.66 -4.04 -7.17
N SER A 8 0.80 -3.52 -8.40
CA SER A 8 2.10 -3.50 -9.10
C SER A 8 3.17 -2.84 -8.24
N TRP A 9 2.79 -1.79 -7.52
CA TRP A 9 3.61 -1.10 -6.53
C TRP A 9 4.15 -2.02 -5.43
N PHE A 10 3.37 -3.00 -4.97
CA PHE A 10 3.73 -3.91 -3.89
C PHE A 10 4.78 -4.91 -4.35
N MET A 11 4.64 -5.43 -5.58
CA MET A 11 5.64 -6.32 -6.18
C MET A 11 6.94 -5.56 -6.48
N SER A 12 6.85 -4.32 -6.98
CA SER A 12 8.02 -3.45 -7.16
C SER A 12 8.73 -3.17 -5.84
N LEU A 13 7.99 -2.87 -4.77
CA LEU A 13 8.56 -2.63 -3.44
C LEU A 13 9.33 -3.85 -2.92
N ILE A 14 8.79 -5.07 -3.07
CA ILE A 14 9.49 -6.30 -2.70
C ILE A 14 10.82 -6.44 -3.47
N GLY A 15 10.79 -6.19 -4.78
CA GLY A 15 11.99 -6.25 -5.62
C GLY A 15 13.05 -5.26 -5.16
N SER A 16 12.67 -4.02 -4.86
CA SER A 16 13.60 -2.99 -4.36
C SER A 16 14.20 -3.34 -3.00
N ILE A 17 13.42 -3.92 -2.08
CA ILE A 17 13.94 -4.35 -0.77
C ILE A 17 14.93 -5.49 -0.94
N GLN A 18 14.64 -6.45 -1.81
CA GLN A 18 15.53 -7.57 -2.09
C GLN A 18 16.86 -7.08 -2.69
N GLY A 19 16.82 -6.20 -3.68
CA GLY A 19 18.03 -5.60 -4.26
C GLY A 19 18.86 -4.83 -3.23
N MET A 20 18.19 -4.08 -2.34
CA MET A 20 18.88 -3.36 -1.25
C MET A 20 19.53 -4.32 -0.23
N ALA A 21 18.87 -5.43 0.10
CA ALA A 21 19.44 -6.43 1.00
C ALA A 21 20.70 -7.08 0.40
N GLU A 22 20.68 -7.36 -0.90
CA GLU A 22 21.82 -7.87 -1.65
C GLU A 22 22.98 -6.86 -1.72
N GLU A 23 22.69 -5.60 -2.04
CA GLU A 23 23.69 -4.52 -2.08
C GLU A 23 24.39 -4.29 -0.72
N LEU A 24 23.65 -4.48 0.37
CA LEU A 24 24.16 -4.35 1.74
C LEU A 24 24.82 -5.64 2.26
N GLY A 25 24.79 -6.73 1.49
CA GLY A 25 25.36 -8.02 1.88
C GLY A 25 24.69 -8.65 3.10
N LEU A 26 23.38 -8.45 3.25
CA LEU A 26 22.62 -9.02 4.35
C LEU A 26 22.50 -10.54 4.21
N ASP A 27 22.62 -11.26 5.32
CA ASP A 27 22.28 -12.67 5.38
C ASP A 27 20.76 -12.90 5.22
N ASP A 28 20.36 -14.14 4.96
CA ASP A 28 18.95 -14.50 4.72
C ASP A 28 18.01 -14.08 5.86
N VAL A 29 18.47 -14.21 7.12
CA VAL A 29 17.65 -13.87 8.30
C VAL A 29 17.48 -12.37 8.41
N SER A 30 18.56 -11.61 8.21
CA SER A 30 18.53 -10.14 8.22
C SER A 30 17.72 -9.57 7.06
N SER A 31 17.83 -10.17 5.88
CA SER A 31 17.04 -9.82 4.69
C SER A 31 15.55 -10.06 4.91
N GLN A 32 15.19 -11.18 5.52
CA GLN A 32 13.80 -11.47 5.89
C GLN A 32 13.25 -10.45 6.90
N LYS A 33 14.01 -10.10 7.94
CA LYS A 33 13.61 -9.10 8.93
C LYS A 33 13.40 -7.73 8.30
N LEU A 34 14.30 -7.30 7.42
CA LEU A 34 14.17 -6.04 6.69
C LEU A 34 12.87 -6.02 5.86
N ARG A 35 12.62 -7.10 5.12
CA ARG A 35 11.40 -7.25 4.33
C ARG A 35 10.14 -7.20 5.19
N GLU A 36 10.10 -7.94 6.29
CA GLU A 36 8.94 -7.95 7.19
C GLU A 36 8.67 -6.57 7.80
N PHE A 37 9.72 -5.87 8.23
CA PHE A 37 9.62 -4.51 8.77
C PHE A 37 9.01 -3.54 7.75
N VAL A 38 9.58 -3.45 6.55
CA VAL A 38 9.13 -2.50 5.52
C VAL A 38 7.71 -2.84 5.06
N LEU A 39 7.41 -4.13 4.82
CA LEU A 39 6.08 -4.54 4.40
C LEU A 39 5.03 -4.35 5.51
N GLY A 40 5.43 -4.41 6.78
CA GLY A 40 4.59 -4.07 7.92
C GLY A 40 4.12 -2.61 7.84
N ILE A 41 5.07 -1.68 7.77
CA ILE A 41 4.80 -0.24 7.65
C ILE A 41 3.94 0.05 6.40
N ALA A 42 4.31 -0.50 5.25
CA ALA A 42 3.57 -0.25 4.01
C ALA A 42 2.10 -0.68 4.10
N LYS A 43 1.80 -1.78 4.79
CA LYS A 43 0.42 -2.23 5.03
C LYS A 43 -0.34 -1.31 5.99
N GLU A 44 0.31 -0.82 7.03
CA GLU A 44 -0.29 0.11 8.00
C GLU A 44 -0.65 1.44 7.34
N GLU A 45 0.29 2.01 6.59
CA GLU A 45 0.09 3.25 5.85
C GLU A 45 -0.98 3.10 4.77
N PHE A 46 -1.01 1.98 4.03
CA PHE A 46 -2.07 1.71 3.06
C PHE A 46 -3.46 1.67 3.74
N LYS A 47 -3.58 1.03 4.90
CA LYS A 47 -4.83 1.00 5.68
C LYS A 47 -5.21 2.40 6.18
N ALA A 48 -4.24 3.16 6.70
CA ALA A 48 -4.45 4.52 7.18
C ALA A 48 -4.92 5.45 6.05
N GLY A 49 -4.24 5.41 4.90
CA GLY A 49 -4.60 6.15 3.69
C GLY A 49 -6.02 5.82 3.21
N ASN A 50 -6.38 4.54 3.12
CA ASN A 50 -7.73 4.12 2.75
C ASN A 50 -8.80 4.63 3.75
N ARG A 51 -8.53 4.53 5.06
CA ARG A 51 -9.43 5.04 6.10
C ARG A 51 -9.64 6.55 5.95
N SER A 52 -8.56 7.29 5.73
CA SER A 52 -8.59 8.74 5.53
C SER A 52 -9.36 9.11 4.25
N GLY A 53 -9.14 8.40 3.15
CA GLY A 53 -9.85 8.61 1.88
C GLY A 53 -11.36 8.35 1.99
N ILE A 54 -11.77 7.27 2.65
CA ILE A 54 -13.19 6.97 2.92
C ILE A 54 -13.82 8.07 3.79
N SER A 55 -13.12 8.48 4.86
CA SER A 55 -13.58 9.57 5.73
C SER A 55 -13.75 10.87 4.96
N TRP A 56 -12.80 11.22 4.10
CA TRP A 56 -12.86 12.40 3.24
C TRP A 56 -14.04 12.32 2.25
N ALA A 57 -14.21 11.19 1.56
CA ALA A 57 -15.30 11.01 0.60
C ALA A 57 -16.70 11.12 1.23
N ARG A 58 -16.86 10.65 2.47
CA ARG A 58 -18.12 10.81 3.23
C ARG A 58 -18.41 12.26 3.59
N LYS A 59 -17.38 13.05 3.90
CA LYS A 59 -17.50 14.47 4.22
C LYS A 59 -17.65 15.34 2.97
N ASN A 60 -17.28 14.81 1.80
CA ASN A 60 -17.30 15.52 0.52
C ASN A 60 -18.04 14.68 -0.52
N PRO A 61 -19.36 14.46 -0.36
CA PRO A 61 -20.13 13.71 -1.33
C PRO A 61 -20.02 14.39 -2.71
N PRO A 62 -19.91 13.62 -3.80
CA PRO A 62 -19.85 14.19 -5.14
C PRO A 62 -21.12 15.01 -5.41
N LYS A 63 -20.99 16.16 -6.08
CA LYS A 63 -22.12 17.08 -6.37
C LYS A 63 -23.35 16.36 -6.99
N GLN A 64 -23.15 15.28 -7.75
CA GLN A 64 -24.23 14.48 -8.32
C GLN A 64 -25.05 13.70 -7.28
N ALA A 65 -24.47 13.33 -6.13
CA ALA A 65 -25.19 12.64 -5.06
C ALA A 65 -26.11 13.58 -4.26
N VAL A 66 -25.82 14.89 -4.24
CA VAL A 66 -26.61 15.88 -3.49
C VAL A 66 -27.87 16.29 -4.27
N ALA A 67 -27.84 16.27 -5.60
CA ALA A 67 -28.99 16.62 -6.45
C ALA A 67 -30.05 15.52 -6.57
N ALA A 68 -29.72 14.26 -6.27
CA ALA A 68 -30.67 13.13 -6.29
C ALA A 68 -31.42 12.94 -4.95
N ALA A 69 -31.03 13.67 -3.90
CA ALA A 69 -31.61 13.61 -2.56
C ALA A 69 -32.42 14.86 -2.18
N ALA A 70 -32.58 15.81 -3.11
CA ALA A 70 -33.40 17.01 -2.99
C ALA A 70 -34.66 16.85 -3.85
#